data_AF-A0A820C9J9-F1
#
_entry.id   AF-A0A820C9J9-F1
#
_cell.length_a   1.000
_cell.length_b   1.000
_cell.length_c   1.000
_cell.angle_alpha   90.00
_cell.angle_beta   90.00
_cell.angle_gamma   90.00
#
_symmetry.space_group_name_H-M   'P 1'
#
loop_
_entity.id
_entity.type
_entity.pdbx_description
1 polymer ?
#
loop_
_entity_poly.entity_id
_entity_poly.type
_entity_poly.pdbx_seq_one_letter_code
_entity_poly.pdbx_strand_id
1 'polypeptide(L)'
;MTIRGFPFVFLFLPITIVYASHFRGGTITWRPWNDSQTTSNVQLLVRQRYSWRRGSVYCDDATIASGSLIANGGNAIYVSSTCSSWTISTTAIYCTDYSVGFDVSSGESFYTQSIPANTQFSIGFYSGAWLGVLVVGGGEKWAVTCRINTIVRPNGYINSSPLATTLRVIYKAVNQQHVHVIQMSDNDGTDTLKCRWATSAGNTNSYDEWCWCL
;
A
#
# COMPACT_ATOMS: atom_id res chain seq x y z
N MET A 1 23.74 53.11 -33.96
CA MET A 1 23.37 52.30 -32.78
C MET A 1 22.20 51.45 -33.21
N THR A 2 22.46 50.19 -33.58
CA THR A 2 21.46 49.31 -34.20
C THR A 2 21.44 48.03 -33.39
N ILE A 3 20.35 47.80 -32.66
CA ILE A 3 20.17 46.72 -31.71
C ILE A 3 20.05 45.41 -32.49
N ARG A 4 20.99 44.48 -32.30
CA ARG A 4 20.90 43.11 -32.83
C ARG A 4 19.93 42.33 -31.96
N GLY A 5 18.80 41.92 -32.53
CA GLY A 5 17.82 41.05 -31.87
C GLY A 5 18.40 39.65 -31.66
N PHE A 6 18.58 39.25 -30.41
CA PHE A 6 18.78 37.84 -30.05
C PHE A 6 17.43 37.11 -30.13
N PRO A 7 17.32 35.97 -30.83
CA PRO A 7 16.12 35.17 -30.77
C PRO A 7 16.02 34.51 -29.39
N PHE A 8 15.05 34.93 -28.58
CA PHE A 8 14.66 34.22 -27.36
C PHE A 8 13.99 32.90 -27.77
N VAL A 9 14.71 31.79 -27.66
CA VAL A 9 14.14 30.45 -27.81
C VAL A 9 13.40 30.13 -26.52
N PHE A 10 12.06 30.18 -26.55
CA PHE A 10 11.23 29.64 -25.48
C PHE A 10 11.27 28.12 -25.55
N LEU A 11 12.09 27.51 -24.70
CA LEU A 11 12.09 26.06 -24.49
C LEU A 11 10.82 25.68 -23.70
N PHE A 12 9.74 25.35 -24.41
CA PHE A 12 8.57 24.71 -23.81
C PHE A 12 8.93 23.26 -23.46
N LEU A 13 9.55 23.07 -22.29
CA LEU A 13 9.57 21.75 -21.65
C LEU A 13 8.12 21.41 -21.27
N PRO A 14 7.54 20.29 -21.76
CA PRO A 14 6.28 19.81 -21.22
C PRO A 14 6.53 19.38 -19.77
N ILE A 15 6.24 20.27 -18.83
CA ILE A 15 6.17 19.93 -17.41
C ILE A 15 4.87 19.15 -17.25
N THR A 16 4.96 17.82 -17.33
CA THR A 16 3.87 16.96 -16.88
C THR A 16 3.85 16.98 -15.37
N ILE A 17 2.95 17.79 -14.80
CA ILE A 17 2.59 17.66 -13.38
C ILE A 17 1.81 16.36 -13.25
N VAL A 18 2.48 15.26 -12.93
CA VAL A 18 1.83 14.01 -12.57
C VAL A 18 1.39 14.14 -11.12
N TYR A 19 0.11 14.45 -10.92
CA TYR A 19 -0.48 14.48 -9.58
C TYR A 19 -0.54 13.06 -9.04
N ALA A 20 0.41 12.67 -8.19
CA ALA A 20 0.30 11.47 -7.35
C ALA A 20 -0.88 11.67 -6.38
N SER A 21 -2.10 11.42 -6.85
CA SER A 21 -3.37 11.61 -6.14
C SER A 21 -4.27 10.37 -6.25
N HIS A 22 -3.71 9.31 -6.83
CA HIS A 22 -4.48 8.17 -7.30
C HIS A 22 -4.56 7.04 -6.28
N PHE A 23 -3.65 6.96 -5.30
CA PHE A 23 -3.75 5.96 -4.25
C PHE A 23 -4.68 6.45 -3.14
N ARG A 24 -5.64 5.61 -2.76
CA ARG A 24 -6.66 5.89 -1.73
C ARG A 24 -6.40 5.15 -0.43
N GLY A 25 -5.42 4.24 -0.40
CA GLY A 25 -5.09 3.43 0.77
C GLY A 25 -4.97 1.95 0.43
N GLY A 26 -4.48 1.17 1.37
CA GLY A 26 -4.40 -0.28 1.22
C GLY A 26 -3.63 -0.98 2.32
N THR A 27 -3.49 -2.29 2.17
CA THR A 27 -2.88 -3.19 3.15
C THR A 27 -2.00 -4.21 2.46
N ILE A 28 -0.87 -4.53 3.07
CA ILE A 28 0.00 -5.65 2.68
C ILE A 28 0.11 -6.58 3.88
N THR A 29 -0.17 -7.86 3.66
CA THR A 29 -0.12 -8.90 4.69
C THR A 29 0.58 -10.12 4.12
N TRP A 30 1.25 -10.91 4.95
CA TRP A 30 1.92 -12.13 4.51
C TRP A 30 1.68 -13.26 5.51
N ARG A 31 1.79 -14.50 5.03
CA ARG A 31 1.90 -15.68 5.89
C ARG A 31 2.76 -16.73 5.22
N PRO A 32 3.43 -17.60 5.98
CA PRO A 32 4.04 -18.77 5.39
C PRO A 32 2.97 -19.73 4.86
N TRP A 33 3.27 -20.46 3.78
CA TRP A 33 2.41 -21.53 3.28
C TRP A 33 2.42 -22.73 4.24
N ASN A 34 3.59 -23.01 4.81
CA ASN A 34 3.80 -23.94 5.90
C ASN A 34 4.58 -23.20 7.00
N ASP A 35 3.99 -23.16 8.19
CA ASP A 35 4.52 -22.45 9.37
C ASP A 35 5.71 -23.17 10.02
N SER A 36 5.92 -24.46 9.70
CA SER A 36 7.08 -25.23 10.15
C SER A 36 8.29 -25.04 9.22
N GLN A 37 9.45 -24.71 9.80
CA GLN A 37 10.70 -24.61 9.05
C GLN A 37 11.28 -26.01 8.81
N THR A 38 10.83 -26.67 7.75
CA THR A 38 11.36 -27.98 7.33
C THR A 38 12.46 -27.87 6.28
N THR A 39 12.65 -26.67 5.71
CA THR A 39 13.54 -26.44 4.55
C THR A 39 14.36 -25.16 4.71
N SER A 40 15.43 -25.04 3.92
CA SER A 40 16.29 -23.84 3.86
C SER A 40 15.58 -22.61 3.28
N ASN A 41 14.49 -22.81 2.55
CA ASN A 41 13.62 -21.76 2.03
C ASN A 41 12.20 -21.92 2.56
N VAL A 42 11.50 -20.81 2.76
CA VAL A 42 10.12 -20.73 3.20
C VAL A 42 9.29 -20.16 2.05
N GLN A 43 8.20 -20.85 1.69
CA GLN A 43 7.25 -20.31 0.73
C GLN A 43 6.28 -19.37 1.46
N LEU A 44 6.24 -18.12 1.04
CA LEU A 44 5.35 -17.10 1.58
C LEU A 44 4.18 -16.85 0.63
N LEU A 45 3.02 -16.58 1.19
CA LEU A 45 1.86 -16.00 0.52
C LEU A 45 1.73 -14.55 0.96
N VAL A 46 1.98 -13.61 0.05
CA VAL A 46 1.71 -12.18 0.25
C VAL A 46 0.37 -11.85 -0.37
N ARG A 47 -0.46 -11.14 0.39
CA ARG A 47 -1.70 -10.55 -0.08
C ARG A 47 -1.57 -9.03 -0.05
N GLN A 48 -1.88 -8.38 -1.16
CA GLN A 48 -2.03 -6.94 -1.22
C GLN A 48 -3.48 -6.58 -1.55
N ARG A 49 -3.96 -5.52 -0.90
CA ARG A 49 -5.25 -4.91 -1.20
C ARG A 49 -5.03 -3.43 -1.36
N TYR A 50 -5.43 -2.88 -2.49
CA TYR A 50 -5.26 -1.46 -2.76
C TYR A 50 -6.58 -0.85 -3.22
N SER A 51 -6.73 0.42 -2.89
CA SER A 51 -7.79 1.26 -3.38
C SER A 51 -7.17 2.42 -4.15
N TRP A 52 -7.74 2.70 -5.31
CA TRP A 52 -7.27 3.72 -6.24
C TRP A 52 -8.39 4.68 -6.60
N ARG A 53 -8.04 5.83 -7.14
CA ARG A 53 -8.94 6.74 -7.82
C ARG A 53 -9.45 6.07 -9.10
N ARG A 54 -10.77 5.92 -9.22
CA ARG A 54 -11.38 5.20 -10.34
C ARG A 54 -11.09 5.84 -11.69
N GLY A 55 -11.07 7.16 -11.77
CA GLY A 55 -10.71 7.89 -12.99
C GLY A 55 -9.27 7.62 -13.49
N SER A 56 -8.43 6.92 -12.71
CA SER A 56 -7.03 6.62 -13.06
C SER A 56 -6.74 5.14 -13.10
N VAL A 57 -7.40 4.36 -12.26
CA VAL A 57 -7.40 2.90 -12.29
C VAL A 57 -8.85 2.46 -12.40
N TYR A 58 -9.31 2.27 -13.62
CA TYR A 58 -10.72 2.05 -13.91
C TYR A 58 -11.17 0.66 -13.46
N CYS A 59 -12.36 0.60 -12.88
CA CYS A 59 -13.06 -0.64 -12.61
C CYS A 59 -14.58 -0.45 -12.73
N ASP A 60 -15.25 -1.46 -13.24
CA ASP A 60 -16.70 -1.60 -13.32
C ASP A 60 -17.13 -3.07 -13.21
N ASP A 61 -18.43 -3.34 -13.32
CA ASP A 61 -18.99 -4.69 -13.27
C ASP A 61 -18.36 -5.64 -14.32
N ALA A 62 -18.04 -5.13 -15.52
CA ALA A 62 -17.40 -5.92 -16.57
C ALA A 62 -15.94 -6.26 -16.24
N THR A 63 -15.22 -5.34 -15.59
CA THR A 63 -13.86 -5.55 -15.09
C THR A 63 -13.84 -6.61 -13.99
N ILE A 64 -14.82 -6.58 -13.08
CA ILE A 64 -14.99 -7.57 -12.01
C ILE A 64 -15.34 -8.93 -12.61
N ALA A 65 -16.34 -8.99 -13.48
CA ALA A 65 -16.80 -10.23 -14.09
C ALA A 65 -15.73 -10.93 -14.93
N SER A 66 -14.86 -10.16 -15.60
CA SER A 66 -13.76 -10.70 -16.40
C SER A 66 -12.52 -11.07 -15.58
N GLY A 67 -12.48 -10.71 -14.28
CA GLY A 67 -11.30 -10.93 -13.44
C GLY A 67 -10.08 -10.16 -13.96
N SER A 68 -10.28 -8.97 -14.51
CA SER A 68 -9.19 -8.19 -15.08
C SER A 68 -8.30 -7.59 -14.00
N LEU A 69 -6.98 -7.59 -14.26
CA LEU A 69 -6.02 -6.87 -13.43
C LEU A 69 -6.10 -5.37 -13.69
N ILE A 70 -6.23 -4.61 -12.63
CA ILE A 70 -6.18 -3.15 -12.63
C ILE A 70 -4.91 -2.69 -11.91
N ALA A 71 -4.23 -1.69 -12.46
CA ALA A 71 -3.01 -1.16 -11.89
C ALA A 71 -2.87 0.33 -12.18
N ASN A 72 -2.19 1.05 -11.29
CA ASN A 72 -1.60 2.33 -11.64
C ASN A 72 -0.13 2.06 -11.97
N GLY A 73 0.26 2.28 -13.23
CA GLY A 73 1.64 2.03 -13.68
C GLY A 73 2.66 2.76 -12.80
N GLY A 74 3.76 2.08 -12.45
CA GLY A 74 4.85 2.67 -11.67
C GLY A 74 4.63 2.63 -10.15
N ASN A 75 5.20 1.61 -9.52
CA ASN A 75 6.11 1.66 -8.37
C ASN A 75 6.16 0.26 -7.77
N ALA A 76 7.33 -0.37 -7.85
CA ALA A 76 7.57 -1.68 -7.25
C ALA A 76 7.35 -1.62 -5.74
N ILE A 77 6.92 -2.73 -5.18
CA ILE A 77 7.03 -2.96 -3.75
C ILE A 77 8.53 -3.04 -3.45
N TYR A 78 9.04 -2.05 -2.72
CA TYR A 78 10.44 -2.01 -2.34
C TYR A 78 10.71 -3.08 -1.28
N VAL A 79 11.75 -3.87 -1.50
CA VAL A 79 12.29 -4.82 -0.54
C VAL A 79 13.51 -4.19 0.11
N SER A 80 13.49 -4.00 1.43
CA SER A 80 14.67 -3.51 2.15
C SER A 80 15.84 -4.47 1.99
N SER A 81 17.04 -3.90 1.88
CA SER A 81 18.34 -4.40 1.36
C SER A 81 18.89 -5.78 1.78
N THR A 82 18.16 -6.63 2.50
CA THR A 82 18.61 -7.99 2.88
C THR A 82 18.14 -9.09 1.92
N CYS A 83 17.15 -8.83 1.06
CA CYS A 83 16.71 -9.77 0.00
C CYS A 83 16.81 -9.12 -1.39
N SER A 84 18.04 -8.97 -1.89
CA SER A 84 18.35 -8.30 -3.17
C SER A 84 17.76 -8.96 -4.42
N SER A 85 17.26 -10.20 -4.33
CA SER A 85 16.70 -10.95 -5.45
C SER A 85 15.18 -10.88 -5.56
N TRP A 86 14.48 -10.32 -4.56
CA TRP A 86 13.02 -10.20 -4.62
C TRP A 86 12.61 -8.78 -4.96
N THR A 87 11.81 -8.64 -6.01
CA THR A 87 11.13 -7.39 -6.35
C THR A 87 9.72 -7.76 -6.75
N ILE A 88 8.72 -7.35 -5.97
CA ILE A 88 7.34 -7.38 -6.48
C ILE A 88 7.20 -6.11 -7.32
N SER A 89 7.31 -6.27 -8.63
CA SER A 89 7.35 -5.14 -9.57
C SER A 89 5.98 -4.54 -9.88
N THR A 90 4.91 -5.02 -9.24
CA THR A 90 3.54 -4.67 -9.63
C THR A 90 2.61 -4.38 -8.45
N THR A 91 1.85 -3.30 -8.61
CA THR A 91 0.71 -2.91 -7.79
C THR A 91 -0.62 -3.44 -8.35
N ALA A 92 -0.55 -4.31 -9.36
CA ALA A 92 -1.73 -4.84 -10.01
C ALA A 92 -2.57 -5.68 -9.04
N ILE A 93 -3.87 -5.42 -9.05
CA ILE A 93 -4.87 -6.10 -8.23
C ILE A 93 -6.01 -6.57 -9.13
N TYR A 94 -6.65 -7.68 -8.77
CA TYR A 94 -7.93 -8.04 -9.37
C TYR A 94 -8.99 -7.13 -8.79
N CYS A 95 -9.76 -6.45 -9.65
CA CYS A 95 -10.82 -5.59 -9.15
C CYS A 95 -11.89 -6.42 -8.45
N THR A 96 -12.25 -6.02 -7.23
CA THR A 96 -13.34 -6.64 -6.47
C THR A 96 -14.53 -5.70 -6.34
N ASP A 97 -14.29 -4.39 -6.27
CA ASP A 97 -15.31 -3.40 -5.96
C ASP A 97 -14.98 -2.03 -6.58
N TYR A 98 -16.00 -1.23 -6.84
CA TYR A 98 -15.83 0.17 -7.24
C TYR A 98 -16.99 1.06 -6.73
N SER A 99 -16.76 2.37 -6.74
CA SER A 99 -17.78 3.37 -6.50
C SER A 99 -17.61 4.54 -7.46
N VAL A 100 -18.67 4.82 -8.23
CA VAL A 100 -18.73 5.98 -9.13
C VAL A 100 -18.83 7.28 -8.33
N GLY A 101 -19.74 7.34 -7.35
CA GLY A 101 -19.98 8.54 -6.56
C GLY A 101 -18.78 8.95 -5.70
N PHE A 102 -17.98 7.99 -5.25
CA PHE A 102 -16.78 8.24 -4.45
C PHE A 102 -15.48 8.26 -5.27
N ASP A 103 -15.54 7.97 -6.58
CA ASP A 103 -14.38 7.87 -7.48
C ASP A 103 -13.28 6.93 -6.95
N VAL A 104 -13.70 5.72 -6.54
CA VAL A 104 -12.84 4.68 -5.97
C VAL A 104 -12.95 3.37 -6.74
N SER A 105 -11.81 2.73 -7.01
CA SER A 105 -11.70 1.33 -7.43
C SER A 105 -10.92 0.58 -6.37
N SER A 106 -11.31 -0.66 -6.05
CA SER A 106 -10.63 -1.48 -5.05
C SER A 106 -10.46 -2.91 -5.54
N GLY A 107 -9.43 -3.57 -5.04
CA GLY A 107 -9.14 -4.93 -5.41
C GLY A 107 -8.10 -5.59 -4.54
N GLU A 108 -7.78 -6.83 -4.88
CA GLU A 108 -6.74 -7.58 -4.21
C GLU A 108 -5.95 -8.50 -5.15
N SER A 109 -4.74 -8.84 -4.75
CA SER A 109 -3.94 -9.85 -5.41
C SER A 109 -3.07 -10.61 -4.43
N PHE A 110 -2.68 -11.81 -4.85
CA PHE A 110 -1.87 -12.74 -4.07
C PHE A 110 -0.60 -13.07 -4.84
N TYR A 111 0.53 -13.13 -4.13
CA TYR A 111 1.83 -13.50 -4.66
C TYR A 111 2.42 -14.59 -3.79
N THR A 112 2.95 -15.61 -4.44
CA THR A 112 3.76 -16.61 -3.76
C THR A 112 5.23 -16.32 -4.03
N GLN A 113 6.05 -16.40 -2.99
CA GLN A 113 7.49 -16.20 -3.13
C GLN A 113 8.25 -17.17 -2.24
N SER A 114 9.32 -17.74 -2.78
CA SER A 114 10.30 -18.50 -2.00
C SER A 114 11.37 -17.56 -1.45
N ILE A 115 11.55 -17.56 -0.14
CA ILE A 115 12.45 -16.69 0.60
C ILE A 115 13.37 -17.54 1.48
N PRO A 116 14.66 -17.22 1.62
CA PRO A 116 15.53 -17.93 2.55
C PRO A 116 14.99 -17.88 3.97
N ALA A 117 15.04 -19.03 4.66
CA ALA A 117 14.66 -19.08 6.06
C ALA A 117 15.66 -18.29 6.93
N ASN A 118 15.25 -17.92 8.14
CA ASN A 118 16.05 -17.09 9.05
C ASN A 118 16.42 -15.71 8.49
N THR A 119 15.52 -15.10 7.72
CA THR A 119 15.69 -13.75 7.17
C THR A 119 14.62 -12.80 7.65
N GLN A 120 14.97 -11.52 7.60
CA GLN A 120 14.06 -10.44 7.93
C GLN A 120 14.28 -9.26 6.99
N PHE A 121 13.18 -8.71 6.50
CA PHE A 121 13.17 -7.57 5.61
C PHE A 121 11.77 -6.95 5.58
N SER A 122 11.65 -5.76 4.99
CA SER A 122 10.36 -5.10 4.80
C SER A 122 10.02 -5.03 3.33
N ILE A 123 8.74 -5.20 3.03
CA ILE A 123 8.16 -4.96 1.72
C ILE A 123 7.25 -3.75 1.82
N GLY A 124 7.18 -2.88 0.82
CA GLY A 124 6.18 -1.82 0.85
C GLY A 124 5.97 -1.08 -0.45
N PHE A 125 4.76 -0.55 -0.61
CA PHE A 125 4.43 0.39 -1.67
C PHE A 125 4.80 1.81 -1.23
N TYR A 126 5.51 2.55 -2.09
CA TYR A 126 5.91 3.94 -1.85
C TYR A 126 5.47 4.79 -3.04
N SER A 127 4.77 5.89 -2.77
CA SER A 127 4.37 6.83 -3.83
C SER A 127 4.20 8.24 -3.26
N GLY A 128 3.85 9.19 -4.12
CA GLY A 128 3.48 10.55 -3.69
C GLY A 128 2.16 10.57 -2.91
N ALA A 129 1.64 11.77 -2.68
CA ALA A 129 0.49 12.07 -1.83
C ALA A 129 -0.70 11.09 -1.95
N TRP A 130 -1.30 10.73 -0.82
CA TRP A 130 -2.66 10.17 -0.82
C TRP A 130 -3.61 11.35 -0.91
N LEU A 131 -4.39 11.44 -2.00
CA LEU A 131 -5.29 12.55 -2.28
C LEU A 131 -4.56 13.91 -2.31
N GLY A 132 -4.36 14.47 -3.51
CA GLY A 132 -3.61 15.73 -3.68
C GLY A 132 -4.14 16.94 -2.91
N VAL A 133 -5.36 16.85 -2.34
CA VAL A 133 -6.01 17.87 -1.49
C VAL A 133 -5.83 17.66 0.02
N LEU A 134 -5.34 16.50 0.46
CA LEU A 134 -5.06 16.19 1.88
C LEU A 134 -3.57 16.33 2.23
N VAL A 135 -2.77 16.93 1.34
CA VAL A 135 -1.35 17.19 1.61
C VAL A 135 -1.23 18.35 2.59
N VAL A 136 -1.39 18.06 3.88
CA VAL A 136 -1.06 19.02 4.94
C VAL A 136 0.34 18.67 5.46
N GLY A 137 1.35 19.02 4.67
CA GLY A 137 2.75 18.71 4.99
C GLY A 137 3.58 18.37 3.75
N GLY A 138 4.33 19.35 3.25
CA GLY A 138 5.62 19.14 2.59
C GLY A 138 5.76 18.28 1.32
N GLY A 139 4.67 17.82 0.68
CA GLY A 139 4.80 16.96 -0.52
C GLY A 139 5.49 15.63 -0.24
N GLU A 140 5.34 15.10 0.98
CA GLU A 140 6.02 13.88 1.41
C GLU A 140 5.51 12.62 0.71
N LYS A 141 6.38 11.60 0.67
CA LYS A 141 6.07 10.28 0.10
C LYS A 141 5.34 9.44 1.15
N TRP A 142 4.27 8.81 0.73
CA TRP A 142 3.50 7.90 1.58
C TRP A 142 3.92 6.47 1.34
N ALA A 143 3.85 5.66 2.39
CA ALA A 143 4.24 4.26 2.34
C ALA A 143 3.20 3.34 2.98
N VAL A 144 2.97 2.20 2.33
CA VAL A 144 2.33 1.03 2.94
C VAL A 144 3.39 -0.04 3.07
N THR A 145 3.85 -0.33 4.29
CA THR A 145 4.96 -1.25 4.55
C THR A 145 4.54 -2.44 5.41
N CYS A 146 5.06 -3.62 5.12
CA CYS A 146 4.89 -4.83 5.91
C CYS A 146 6.25 -5.44 6.21
N ARG A 147 6.48 -5.88 7.45
CA ARG A 147 7.73 -6.54 7.86
C ARG A 147 7.56 -8.04 7.78
N ILE A 148 8.44 -8.70 7.03
CA ILE A 148 8.52 -10.14 6.92
C ILE A 148 9.63 -10.65 7.82
N ASN A 149 9.35 -11.72 8.55
CA ASN A 149 10.30 -12.38 9.45
C ASN A 149 10.16 -13.90 9.36
N THR A 150 11.10 -14.56 8.69
CA THR A 150 11.14 -16.02 8.54
C THR A 150 11.98 -16.71 9.61
N ILE A 151 12.40 -16.00 10.65
CA ILE A 151 13.07 -16.57 11.82
C ILE A 151 12.03 -17.33 12.64
N VAL A 152 12.31 -18.61 12.92
CA VAL A 152 11.44 -19.45 13.76
C VAL A 152 11.41 -18.94 15.19
N ARG A 153 10.20 -18.83 15.74
CA ARG A 153 9.97 -18.48 17.14
C ARG A 153 10.36 -19.63 18.07
N PRO A 154 10.54 -19.39 19.38
CA PRO A 154 10.79 -20.45 20.36
C PRO A 154 9.75 -21.58 20.40
N ASN A 155 8.54 -21.33 19.90
CA ASN A 155 7.47 -22.34 19.78
C ASN A 155 7.62 -23.27 18.56
N GLY A 156 8.65 -23.08 17.72
CA GLY A 156 8.91 -23.92 16.55
C GLY A 156 8.24 -23.47 15.25
N TYR A 157 7.49 -22.36 15.27
CA TYR A 157 6.75 -21.85 14.12
C TYR A 157 7.25 -20.49 13.65
N ILE A 158 7.17 -20.26 12.34
CA ILE A 158 7.39 -18.95 11.71
C ILE A 158 6.19 -18.04 12.02
N ASN A 159 6.40 -16.73 12.12
CA ASN A 159 5.30 -15.77 12.30
C ASN A 159 4.41 -15.67 11.06
N SER A 160 3.21 -15.15 11.23
CA SER A 160 2.42 -14.57 10.15
C SER A 160 2.10 -13.10 10.43
N SER A 161 1.66 -12.37 9.40
CA SER A 161 1.16 -11.01 9.55
C SER A 161 -0.26 -11.05 10.10
N PRO A 162 -0.64 -10.09 10.96
CA PRO A 162 -2.04 -9.89 11.27
C PRO A 162 -2.83 -9.53 10.01
N LEU A 163 -4.11 -9.87 10.01
CA LEU A 163 -5.07 -9.52 8.97
C LEU A 163 -6.07 -8.52 9.54
N ALA A 164 -6.18 -7.34 8.90
CA ALA A 164 -7.23 -6.37 9.19
C ALA A 164 -8.31 -6.41 8.10
N THR A 165 -9.57 -6.63 8.50
CA THR A 165 -10.73 -6.66 7.59
C THR A 165 -11.54 -5.37 7.68
N THR A 166 -10.86 -4.22 7.57
CA THR A 166 -11.51 -2.90 7.53
C THR A 166 -11.61 -2.33 6.11
N LEU A 167 -12.61 -1.47 5.86
CA LEU A 167 -12.73 -0.63 4.65
C LEU A 167 -11.48 0.23 4.48
N ARG A 168 -10.91 0.22 3.27
CA ARG A 168 -9.68 0.94 2.96
C ARG A 168 -9.92 2.44 2.80
N VAL A 169 -11.15 2.81 2.46
CA VAL A 169 -11.61 4.19 2.37
C VAL A 169 -12.89 4.29 3.17
N ILE A 170 -12.92 5.21 4.13
CA ILE A 170 -14.07 5.48 5.00
C ILE A 170 -14.36 6.97 4.89
N TYR A 171 -15.62 7.31 4.63
CA TYR A 171 -16.08 8.69 4.61
C TYR A 171 -16.75 9.01 5.94
N LYS A 172 -16.36 10.15 6.52
CA LYS A 172 -16.88 10.64 7.80
C LYS A 172 -17.58 11.98 7.57
N ALA A 173 -18.74 12.17 8.19
CA ALA A 173 -19.41 13.46 8.21
C ALA A 173 -18.59 14.48 9.03
N VAL A 174 -18.47 15.70 8.49
CA VAL A 174 -17.75 16.79 9.16
C VAL A 174 -18.39 17.08 10.51
N ASN A 175 -17.57 17.26 11.55
CA ASN A 175 -17.98 17.56 12.92
C ASN A 175 -18.85 16.50 13.62
N GLN A 176 -18.95 15.28 13.09
CA GLN A 176 -19.65 14.18 13.74
C GLN A 176 -18.65 13.15 14.28
N GLN A 177 -18.83 12.68 15.52
CA GLN A 177 -18.04 11.58 16.05
C GLN A 177 -18.34 10.30 15.24
N HIS A 178 -17.30 9.61 14.82
CA HIS A 178 -17.40 8.34 14.12
C HIS A 178 -16.59 7.29 14.87
N VAL A 179 -17.25 6.19 15.24
CA VAL A 179 -16.57 5.04 15.84
C VAL A 179 -16.32 4.04 14.73
N HIS A 180 -15.04 3.85 14.40
CA HIS A 180 -14.62 2.87 13.42
C HIS A 180 -14.01 1.66 14.11
N VAL A 181 -14.63 0.49 13.96
CA VAL A 181 -14.14 -0.76 14.53
C VAL A 181 -13.28 -1.48 13.50
N ILE A 182 -12.00 -1.64 13.80
CA ILE A 182 -11.07 -2.42 12.99
C ILE A 182 -11.14 -3.86 13.47
N GLN A 183 -11.75 -4.72 12.65
CA GLN A 183 -11.71 -6.16 12.87
C GLN A 183 -10.32 -6.67 12.47
N MET A 184 -9.68 -7.36 13.40
CA MET A 184 -8.36 -7.94 13.20
C MET A 184 -8.36 -9.41 13.61
N SER A 185 -7.59 -10.20 12.90
CA SER A 185 -7.30 -11.59 13.26
C SER A 185 -5.82 -11.85 13.07
N ASP A 186 -5.25 -12.64 13.96
CA ASP A 186 -3.94 -13.23 13.79
C ASP A 186 -4.09 -14.74 13.60
N ASN A 187 -3.32 -15.31 12.69
CA ASN A 187 -3.40 -16.74 12.40
C ASN A 187 -2.58 -17.58 13.38
N ASP A 188 -1.67 -16.96 14.13
CA ASP A 188 -0.77 -17.66 15.04
C ASP A 188 -1.37 -17.85 16.44
N GLY A 189 -2.46 -17.11 16.76
CA GLY A 189 -3.28 -17.24 17.97
C GLY A 189 -2.57 -16.89 19.29
N THR A 190 -1.27 -16.63 19.23
CA THR A 190 -0.40 -16.31 20.37
C THR A 190 0.11 -14.88 20.33
N ASP A 191 -0.02 -14.20 19.19
CA ASP A 191 0.45 -12.83 19.04
C ASP A 191 -0.58 -11.84 19.61
N THR A 192 -0.06 -10.76 20.22
CA THR A 192 -0.89 -9.66 20.70
C THR A 192 -1.03 -8.60 19.61
N LEU A 193 -2.23 -8.49 19.05
CA LEU A 193 -2.58 -7.50 18.04
C LEU A 193 -2.62 -6.08 18.63
N LYS A 194 -1.94 -5.14 17.99
CA LYS A 194 -1.92 -3.73 18.40
C LYS A 194 -2.14 -2.80 17.22
N CYS A 195 -3.23 -2.04 17.26
CA CYS A 195 -3.38 -0.87 16.40
C CYS A 195 -2.73 0.36 17.02
N ARG A 196 -2.05 1.15 16.20
CA ARG A 196 -1.38 2.40 16.58
C ARG A 196 -1.82 3.50 15.64
N TRP A 197 -2.16 4.63 16.22
CA TRP A 197 -2.33 5.87 15.48
C TRP A 197 -0.97 6.49 15.17
N ALA A 198 -0.83 7.08 13.99
CA ALA A 198 0.37 7.84 13.66
C ALA A 198 0.47 9.07 14.56
N THR A 199 1.46 9.07 15.44
CA THR A 199 1.74 10.17 16.37
C THR A 199 2.80 11.08 15.75
N SER A 200 2.44 11.84 14.72
CA SER A 200 3.32 12.87 14.16
C SER A 200 3.01 14.23 14.78
N ALA A 201 4.02 14.88 15.36
CA ALA A 201 3.95 16.28 15.79
C ALA A 201 3.82 17.28 14.61
N GLY A 202 3.95 16.82 13.36
CA GLY A 202 3.77 17.60 12.14
C GLY A 202 2.35 17.54 11.55
N ASN A 203 1.43 16.83 12.21
CA ASN A 203 0.03 16.85 11.82
C ASN A 203 -0.61 18.20 12.14
N THR A 204 -0.67 19.06 11.13
CA THR A 204 -1.15 20.44 11.26
C THR A 204 -2.67 20.55 11.29
N ASN A 205 -3.42 19.46 11.09
CA ASN A 205 -4.88 19.48 11.17
C ASN A 205 -5.44 19.00 12.52
N SER A 206 -4.58 18.58 13.46
CA SER A 206 -4.97 18.12 14.80
C SER A 206 -5.85 16.85 14.85
N TYR A 207 -5.94 16.06 13.77
CA TYR A 207 -6.74 14.83 13.71
C TYR A 207 -5.89 13.60 13.39
N ASP A 208 -5.97 12.50 14.16
CA ASP A 208 -5.27 11.26 13.81
C ASP A 208 -5.79 10.68 12.47
N GLU A 209 -4.95 10.69 11.43
CA GLU A 209 -5.37 10.31 10.06
C GLU A 209 -4.98 8.89 9.64
N TRP A 210 -4.11 8.21 10.41
CA TRP A 210 -3.51 6.93 10.02
C TRP A 210 -3.52 5.93 11.16
N CYS A 211 -4.04 4.73 10.91
CA CYS A 211 -3.97 3.60 11.83
C CYS A 211 -3.19 2.46 11.20
N TRP A 212 -2.18 1.95 11.90
CA TRP A 212 -1.43 0.76 11.54
C TRP A 212 -1.59 -0.30 12.60
N CYS A 213 -1.92 -1.52 12.19
CA CYS A 213 -2.06 -2.64 13.12
C CYS A 213 -0.96 -3.68 12.88
N LEU A 214 -0.29 -4.06 13.96
CA LEU A 214 0.85 -4.98 14.03
C LEU A 214 0.54 -6.14 14.97
#